data_AF-A0A6H0Y3Y4-F1
#
_entry.id   AF-A0A6H0Y3Y4-F1
#
_cell.length_a   1.000
_cell.length_b   1.000
_cell.length_c   1.000
_cell.angle_alpha   90.00
_cell.angle_beta   90.00
_cell.angle_gamma   90.00
#
_symmetry.space_group_name_H-M   'P 1'
#
loop_
_entity.id
_entity.type
_entity.pdbx_description
1 polymer ?
#
loop_
_entity_poly.entity_id
_entity_poly.type
_entity_poly.pdbx_seq_one_letter_code
_entity_poly.pdbx_strand_id
1 'polypeptide(L)'
;MASSKWLIAYLLIPFSLCFPFTPTHELLPRYTGDVTGILDGANGPSPFPDDANITASFIDPGHVPYVFWASVHSRGDKVAHDFARTVGGVTVEDTFPPDFICINSRGHPWWYNFADRVSGIYADHAAELSTSIYLVTSAYDKITDRKTTFIRVESPSLQAGGVRSVTVVDAADFTRTKSVPIVSGHDELFARGTHVPITLDWLGYGDDPDGYCAVKDLTPAYSAGWCGVHIAQRRSDNKGIGNIKPVWDFTIQLKDDNGEPIGDSQVAITAGSSYDQTGALPYVFIVTPGTVGYGDDSPILLQYAGWSTLTQSPACSVGGYDNGWRQMDCGFPCP
;
A
#
# COMPACT_ATOMS: atom_id res chain seq x y z
N MET A 1 -44.16 38.17 -43.86
CA MET A 1 -44.16 36.71 -44.03
C MET A 1 -42.75 36.28 -44.43
N ALA A 2 -41.94 35.86 -43.46
CA ALA A 2 -40.66 35.20 -43.70
C ALA A 2 -40.50 34.16 -42.59
N SER A 3 -40.59 32.89 -42.96
CA SER A 3 -40.53 31.74 -42.05
C SER A 3 -39.12 31.18 -42.07
N SER A 4 -38.39 31.38 -40.98
CA SER A 4 -37.05 30.85 -40.77
C SER A 4 -37.13 29.43 -40.22
N LYS A 5 -36.77 28.44 -41.03
CA LYS A 5 -36.60 27.05 -40.62
C LYS A 5 -35.25 26.90 -39.91
N TRP A 6 -35.28 26.52 -38.63
CA TRP A 6 -34.10 26.07 -37.90
C TRP A 6 -33.89 24.57 -38.13
N LEU A 7 -32.75 24.19 -38.70
CA LEU A 7 -32.27 22.81 -38.73
C LEU A 7 -31.72 22.46 -37.34
N ILE A 8 -32.28 21.42 -36.72
CA ILE A 8 -31.71 20.78 -35.53
C ILE A 8 -30.73 19.72 -36.02
N ALA A 9 -29.43 19.97 -35.82
CA ALA A 9 -28.39 18.97 -36.04
C ALA A 9 -28.31 18.06 -34.80
N TYR A 10 -28.65 16.78 -34.98
CA TYR A 10 -28.42 15.75 -33.97
C TYR A 10 -26.93 15.43 -33.92
N LEU A 11 -26.26 15.88 -32.85
CA LEU A 11 -24.90 15.47 -32.52
C LEU A 11 -24.99 14.06 -31.92
N LEU A 12 -24.60 13.05 -32.69
CA LEU A 12 -24.42 11.68 -32.20
C LEU A 12 -23.19 11.66 -31.28
N ILE A 13 -23.45 11.68 -29.98
CA ILE A 13 -22.43 11.41 -28.96
C ILE A 13 -22.13 9.90 -29.03
N PRO A 14 -20.88 9.47 -29.31
CA PRO A 14 -20.54 8.07 -29.17
C PRO A 14 -20.70 7.70 -27.69
N PHE A 15 -21.69 6.85 -27.41
CA PHE A 15 -21.83 6.13 -26.16
C PHE A 15 -20.57 5.27 -26.01
N SER A 16 -19.57 5.81 -25.33
CA SER A 16 -18.43 5.04 -24.86
C SER A 16 -18.97 4.15 -23.74
N LEU A 17 -19.29 2.91 -24.10
CA LEU A 17 -19.58 1.86 -23.14
C LEU A 17 -18.31 1.67 -22.29
N CYS A 18 -18.23 2.35 -21.15
CA CYS A 18 -17.41 1.90 -20.04
C CYS A 18 -17.99 0.56 -19.59
N PHE A 19 -17.52 -0.51 -20.21
CA PHE A 19 -17.55 -1.81 -19.55
C PHE A 19 -16.69 -1.66 -18.29
N PRO A 20 -17.18 -2.06 -17.10
CA PRO A 20 -16.26 -2.28 -15.99
C PRO A 20 -15.25 -3.32 -16.49
N PHE A 21 -14.00 -2.89 -16.62
CA PHE A 21 -12.90 -3.83 -16.63
C PHE A 21 -12.97 -4.51 -15.26
N THR A 22 -13.61 -5.66 -15.19
CA THR A 22 -13.29 -6.63 -14.16
C THR A 22 -12.06 -7.36 -14.69
N PRO A 23 -10.84 -7.06 -14.23
CA PRO A 23 -9.72 -7.92 -14.47
C PRO A 23 -9.93 -9.17 -13.61
N THR A 24 -10.93 -9.99 -13.94
CA THR A 24 -10.83 -11.41 -13.66
C THR A 24 -9.86 -11.95 -14.68
N HIS A 25 -8.57 -11.63 -14.50
CA HIS A 25 -7.59 -12.67 -14.72
C HIS A 25 -8.08 -13.80 -13.82
N GLU A 26 -8.80 -14.78 -14.39
CA GLU A 26 -8.87 -16.08 -13.75
C GLU A 26 -7.42 -16.46 -13.55
N LEU A 27 -6.96 -16.26 -12.32
CA LEU A 27 -5.76 -16.80 -11.77
C LEU A 27 -5.97 -18.31 -11.90
N LEU A 28 -5.71 -18.89 -13.08
CA LEU A 28 -5.38 -20.31 -13.20
C LEU A 28 -4.57 -20.63 -11.95
N PRO A 29 -5.01 -21.54 -11.07
CA PRO A 29 -4.68 -21.52 -9.65
C PRO A 29 -3.17 -21.29 -9.50
N ARG A 30 -2.76 -20.03 -9.30
CA ARG A 30 -1.37 -19.59 -9.62
C ARG A 30 -0.38 -20.21 -8.64
N TYR A 31 -0.91 -20.77 -7.57
CA TYR A 31 -0.22 -21.33 -6.42
C TYR A 31 -0.76 -22.75 -6.17
N THR A 32 -0.72 -23.62 -7.18
CA THR A 32 -0.99 -25.07 -7.01
C THR A 32 0.19 -25.78 -6.34
N GLY A 33 0.45 -25.44 -5.09
CA GLY A 33 0.67 -26.52 -4.14
C GLY A 33 -0.64 -27.30 -4.10
N ASP A 34 -0.59 -28.62 -4.27
CA ASP A 34 -1.76 -29.46 -4.08
C ASP A 34 -2.42 -29.06 -2.75
N VAL A 35 -3.70 -28.66 -2.77
CA VAL A 35 -4.45 -28.15 -1.59
C VAL A 35 -4.72 -29.29 -0.59
N THR A 36 -4.06 -30.43 -0.75
CA THR A 36 -4.11 -31.61 0.11
C THR A 36 -3.42 -31.41 1.45
N GLY A 37 -3.11 -30.16 1.83
CA GLY A 37 -3.09 -29.72 3.23
C GLY A 37 -4.45 -29.90 3.96
N ILE A 38 -5.29 -30.84 3.52
CA ILE A 38 -6.23 -31.54 4.36
C ILE A 38 -5.38 -32.11 5.51
N LEU A 39 -5.50 -31.48 6.68
CA LEU A 39 -5.24 -32.17 7.94
C LEU A 39 -5.96 -33.52 7.83
N ASP A 40 -5.21 -34.63 7.77
CA ASP A 40 -5.75 -35.98 7.63
C ASP A 40 -7.04 -36.12 8.46
N GLY A 41 -8.20 -36.17 7.77
CA GLY A 41 -9.51 -36.40 8.37
C GLY A 41 -10.51 -35.23 8.50
N ALA A 42 -10.20 -33.99 8.09
CA ALA A 42 -11.15 -32.88 8.20
C ALA A 42 -12.03 -32.70 6.94
N ASN A 43 -13.25 -33.24 6.95
CA ASN A 43 -14.33 -32.80 6.06
C ASN A 43 -14.80 -31.41 6.50
N GLY A 44 -14.25 -30.34 5.91
CA GLY A 44 -14.61 -28.96 6.23
C GLY A 44 -14.13 -27.97 5.18
N PRO A 45 -14.59 -26.70 5.19
CA PRO A 45 -14.05 -25.66 4.33
C PRO A 45 -12.53 -25.58 4.50
N SER A 46 -11.83 -25.31 3.39
CA SER A 46 -10.38 -25.14 3.36
C SER A 46 -9.91 -24.30 4.55
N PRO A 47 -8.93 -24.77 5.34
CA PRO A 47 -8.40 -23.97 6.45
C PRO A 47 -7.61 -22.76 5.93
N PHE A 48 -7.30 -22.69 4.63
CA PHE A 48 -6.59 -21.56 4.03
C PHE A 48 -7.54 -20.38 3.84
N PRO A 49 -7.19 -19.15 4.30
CA PRO A 49 -7.91 -17.96 3.84
C PRO A 49 -7.85 -17.93 2.32
N ASP A 50 -8.98 -17.74 1.65
CA ASP A 50 -9.02 -17.60 0.20
C ASP A 50 -8.39 -16.26 -0.24
N ASP A 51 -8.22 -16.05 -1.55
CA ASP A 51 -7.58 -14.83 -2.06
C ASP A 51 -8.44 -13.61 -1.69
N ALA A 52 -9.77 -13.76 -1.68
CA ALA A 52 -10.69 -12.71 -1.27
C ALA A 52 -10.47 -12.30 0.20
N ASN A 53 -10.27 -13.24 1.11
CA ASN A 53 -9.99 -12.96 2.52
C ASN A 53 -8.60 -12.32 2.71
N ILE A 54 -7.60 -12.75 1.95
CA ILE A 54 -6.26 -12.14 2.00
C ILE A 54 -6.32 -10.72 1.43
N THR A 55 -6.92 -10.51 0.26
CA THR A 55 -7.13 -9.18 -0.33
C THR A 55 -7.93 -8.26 0.60
N ALA A 56 -8.97 -8.77 1.25
CA ALA A 56 -9.75 -7.98 2.21
C ALA A 56 -8.95 -7.58 3.48
N SER A 57 -7.86 -8.29 3.76
CA SER A 57 -6.95 -7.99 4.86
C SER A 57 -5.77 -7.11 4.45
N PHE A 58 -5.62 -6.81 3.14
CA PHE A 58 -4.59 -5.92 2.64
C PHE A 58 -4.88 -4.47 3.09
N ILE A 59 -3.86 -3.84 3.64
CA ILE A 59 -3.84 -2.46 4.06
C ILE A 59 -3.25 -1.65 2.90
N ASP A 60 -4.09 -0.87 2.22
CA ASP A 60 -3.65 0.01 1.13
C ASP A 60 -2.80 1.18 1.68
N PRO A 61 -1.49 1.21 1.39
CA PRO A 61 -0.59 2.28 1.84
C PRO A 61 -0.59 3.49 0.89
N GLY A 62 -1.44 3.48 -0.14
CA GLY A 62 -1.49 4.47 -1.20
C GLY A 62 -0.36 4.34 -2.22
N HIS A 63 -0.12 5.42 -2.97
CA HIS A 63 0.92 5.47 -4.00
C HIS A 63 2.33 5.66 -3.43
N VAL A 64 2.87 4.63 -2.78
CA VAL A 64 4.21 4.60 -2.18
C VAL A 64 5.14 3.61 -2.89
N PRO A 65 6.45 3.64 -2.62
CA PRO A 65 7.33 2.57 -3.05
C PRO A 65 7.06 1.23 -2.36
N TYR A 66 7.16 0.13 -3.10
CA TYR A 66 7.02 -1.23 -2.57
C TYR A 66 8.38 -1.91 -2.56
N VAL A 67 8.72 -2.54 -1.42
CA VAL A 67 10.01 -3.14 -1.15
C VAL A 67 9.87 -4.65 -0.95
N PHE A 68 10.38 -5.39 -1.91
CA PHE A 68 10.54 -6.84 -1.86
C PHE A 68 11.95 -7.19 -1.38
N TRP A 69 12.14 -8.43 -0.97
CA TRP A 69 13.49 -8.93 -0.67
C TRP A 69 13.64 -10.41 -0.97
N ALA A 70 14.88 -10.81 -1.23
CA ALA A 70 15.22 -12.20 -1.53
C ALA A 70 16.67 -12.50 -1.16
N SER A 71 16.94 -13.73 -0.70
CA SER A 71 18.28 -14.19 -0.38
C SER A 71 19.00 -13.23 0.57
N VAL A 72 18.32 -12.80 1.62
CA VAL A 72 18.90 -11.95 2.66
C VAL A 72 19.05 -12.85 3.88
N HIS A 73 20.28 -13.05 4.35
CA HIS A 73 20.58 -13.97 5.46
C HIS A 73 19.82 -13.55 6.75
N SER A 74 19.85 -14.41 7.79
CA SER A 74 19.13 -14.22 9.07
C SER A 74 18.88 -12.74 9.44
N ARG A 75 17.60 -12.34 9.50
CA ARG A 75 17.06 -10.95 9.60
C ARG A 75 16.85 -10.22 8.27
N GLY A 76 16.46 -10.95 7.22
CA GLY A 76 16.18 -10.36 5.91
C GLY A 76 15.07 -9.32 5.93
N ASP A 77 14.01 -9.61 6.68
CA ASP A 77 12.88 -8.74 6.99
C ASP A 77 13.32 -7.38 7.54
N LYS A 78 14.21 -7.35 8.55
CA LYS A 78 14.68 -6.10 9.15
C LYS A 78 15.43 -5.24 8.13
N VAL A 79 16.27 -5.85 7.30
CA VAL A 79 17.05 -5.11 6.29
C VAL A 79 16.13 -4.52 5.22
N ALA A 80 15.12 -5.28 4.78
CA ALA A 80 14.11 -4.79 3.85
C ALA A 80 13.28 -3.63 4.45
N HIS A 81 12.85 -3.75 5.70
CA HIS A 81 12.16 -2.69 6.42
C HIS A 81 13.02 -1.44 6.60
N ASP A 82 14.26 -1.59 7.06
CA ASP A 82 15.19 -0.47 7.23
C ASP A 82 15.31 0.30 5.91
N PHE A 83 15.46 -0.41 4.78
CA PHE A 83 15.47 0.20 3.45
C PHE A 83 14.14 0.88 3.11
N ALA A 84 13.01 0.20 3.32
CA ALA A 84 11.67 0.74 3.05
C ALA A 84 11.47 2.08 3.75
N ARG A 85 11.88 2.22 5.01
CA ARG A 85 11.84 3.51 5.73
C ARG A 85 12.69 4.59 5.06
N THR A 86 13.87 4.26 4.52
CA THR A 86 14.71 5.24 3.83
C THR A 86 14.10 5.80 2.55
N VAL A 87 13.22 5.04 1.88
CA VAL A 87 12.56 5.45 0.64
C VAL A 87 11.10 5.86 0.85
N GLY A 88 10.61 5.91 2.09
CA GLY A 88 9.20 6.15 2.40
C GLY A 88 8.27 5.10 1.79
N GLY A 89 8.75 3.86 1.68
CA GLY A 89 8.02 2.72 1.13
C GLY A 89 7.54 1.74 2.18
N VAL A 90 7.00 0.62 1.72
CA VAL A 90 6.40 -0.45 2.53
C VAL A 90 6.92 -1.83 2.12
N THR A 91 7.06 -2.74 3.07
CA THR A 91 7.25 -4.19 2.82
C THR A 91 5.92 -4.93 2.85
N VAL A 92 5.92 -6.26 2.67
CA VAL A 92 4.68 -7.04 2.83
C VAL A 92 4.10 -6.88 4.23
N GLU A 93 4.95 -6.84 5.27
CA GLU A 93 4.50 -6.81 6.65
C GLU A 93 3.88 -5.48 7.07
N ASP A 94 4.22 -4.40 6.37
CA ASP A 94 3.57 -3.10 6.54
C ASP A 94 2.15 -3.07 5.93
N THR A 95 1.82 -4.01 5.03
CA THR A 95 0.57 -4.01 4.24
C THR A 95 -0.46 -5.04 4.72
N PHE A 96 -0.24 -5.68 5.87
CA PHE A 96 -1.22 -6.55 6.49
C PHE A 96 -1.20 -6.36 8.01
N PRO A 97 -2.30 -6.68 8.72
CA PRO A 97 -2.31 -6.66 10.17
C PRO A 97 -1.17 -7.55 10.74
N PRO A 98 -0.48 -7.12 11.82
CA PRO A 98 0.65 -7.87 12.37
C PRO A 98 0.29 -9.33 12.76
N ASP A 99 -0.94 -9.56 13.20
CA ASP A 99 -1.46 -10.88 13.55
C ASP A 99 -1.93 -11.71 12.34
N PHE A 100 -2.08 -11.08 11.17
CA PHE A 100 -2.46 -11.75 9.93
C PHE A 100 -1.27 -12.49 9.30
N ILE A 101 -0.09 -11.86 9.26
CA ILE A 101 1.12 -12.53 8.74
C ILE A 101 1.70 -13.45 9.81
N CYS A 102 1.78 -13.07 11.08
CA CYS A 102 2.41 -13.89 12.13
C CYS A 102 1.56 -15.06 12.67
N ILE A 103 1.08 -15.96 11.80
CA ILE A 103 0.28 -17.13 12.20
C ILE A 103 1.19 -18.33 12.53
N ASN A 104 1.73 -18.36 13.75
CA ASN A 104 2.64 -19.41 14.23
C ASN A 104 1.95 -20.73 14.68
N SER A 105 0.65 -20.92 14.40
CA SER A 105 -0.12 -22.06 14.95
C SER A 105 -0.31 -23.24 13.98
N ARG A 106 0.33 -23.21 12.81
CA ARG A 106 0.03 -24.15 11.71
C ARG A 106 1.31 -24.78 11.14
N GLY A 107 1.20 -26.01 10.63
CA GLY A 107 2.35 -26.77 10.15
C GLY A 107 3.01 -26.17 8.89
N HIS A 108 4.30 -26.49 8.67
CA HIS A 108 5.13 -26.01 7.56
C HIS A 108 4.44 -25.97 6.17
N PRO A 109 3.76 -27.03 5.68
CA PRO A 109 3.15 -26.99 4.34
C PRO A 109 2.03 -25.95 4.22
N TRP A 110 1.32 -25.70 5.32
CA TRP A 110 0.28 -24.67 5.34
C TRP A 110 0.89 -23.28 5.20
N TRP A 111 1.95 -23.01 5.97
CA TRP A 111 2.63 -21.72 6.01
C TRP A 111 3.15 -21.31 4.63
N TYR A 112 3.88 -22.19 3.94
CA TYR A 112 4.42 -21.87 2.62
C TYR A 112 3.34 -21.49 1.60
N ASN A 113 2.23 -22.23 1.57
CA ASN A 113 1.11 -21.93 0.67
C ASN A 113 0.43 -20.60 1.03
N PHE A 114 0.26 -20.31 2.33
CA PHE A 114 -0.29 -19.04 2.79
C PHE A 114 0.63 -17.88 2.39
N ALA A 115 1.92 -18.01 2.66
CA ALA A 115 2.91 -16.97 2.43
C ALA A 115 3.11 -16.68 0.93
N ASP A 116 3.12 -17.70 0.07
CA ASP A 116 3.11 -17.52 -1.39
C ASP A 116 1.90 -16.70 -1.84
N ARG A 117 0.70 -16.98 -1.32
CA ARG A 117 -0.53 -16.26 -1.70
C ARG A 117 -0.54 -14.81 -1.21
N VAL A 118 -0.12 -14.58 0.03
CA VAL A 118 0.07 -13.23 0.59
C VAL A 118 1.06 -12.43 -0.26
N SER A 119 2.19 -13.03 -0.63
CA SER A 119 3.20 -12.40 -1.49
C SER A 119 2.66 -12.09 -2.89
N GLY A 120 1.86 -12.99 -3.45
CA GLY A 120 1.19 -12.78 -4.73
C GLY A 120 0.24 -11.58 -4.71
N ILE A 121 -0.60 -11.48 -3.67
CA ILE A 121 -1.53 -10.36 -3.49
C ILE A 121 -0.80 -9.05 -3.25
N TYR A 122 0.26 -9.07 -2.42
CA TYR A 122 1.15 -7.92 -2.25
C TYR A 122 1.76 -7.45 -3.58
N ALA A 123 2.23 -8.38 -4.40
CA ALA A 123 2.78 -8.08 -5.72
C ALA A 123 1.75 -7.55 -6.71
N ASP A 124 0.52 -8.08 -6.68
CA ASP A 124 -0.58 -7.59 -7.52
C ASP A 124 -0.93 -6.14 -7.16
N HIS A 125 -1.05 -5.82 -5.86
CA HIS A 125 -1.27 -4.44 -5.40
C HIS A 125 -0.08 -3.52 -5.69
N ALA A 126 1.16 -4.00 -5.51
CA ALA A 126 2.35 -3.24 -5.86
C ALA A 126 2.36 -2.86 -7.35
N ALA A 127 1.93 -3.76 -8.23
CA ALA A 127 1.87 -3.48 -9.66
C ALA A 127 0.86 -2.37 -10.03
N GLU A 128 -0.24 -2.27 -9.28
CA GLU A 128 -1.28 -1.26 -9.49
C GLU A 128 -0.94 0.09 -8.82
N LEU A 129 -0.45 0.04 -7.58
CA LEU A 129 -0.38 1.21 -6.70
C LEU A 129 1.02 1.82 -6.63
N SER A 130 2.08 1.06 -6.92
CA SER A 130 3.44 1.53 -6.64
C SER A 130 3.86 2.74 -7.48
N THR A 131 4.64 3.62 -6.87
CA THR A 131 5.43 4.62 -7.59
C THR A 131 6.79 4.07 -8.03
N SER A 132 7.30 3.05 -7.32
CA SER A 132 8.56 2.37 -7.59
C SER A 132 8.56 0.99 -6.93
N ILE A 133 9.24 0.03 -7.57
CA ILE A 133 9.42 -1.32 -7.05
C ILE A 133 10.90 -1.56 -6.76
N TYR A 134 11.21 -1.95 -5.52
CA TYR A 134 12.55 -2.28 -5.08
C TYR A 134 12.68 -3.76 -4.70
N LEU A 135 13.86 -4.34 -4.95
CA LEU A 135 14.23 -5.68 -4.49
C LEU A 135 15.53 -5.60 -3.68
N VAL A 136 15.45 -5.76 -2.36
CA VAL A 136 16.60 -5.82 -1.46
C VAL A 136 17.17 -7.24 -1.44
N THR A 137 18.45 -7.40 -1.72
CA THR A 137 19.05 -8.75 -1.78
C THR A 137 20.53 -8.75 -1.42
N SER A 138 21.01 -9.82 -0.76
CA SER A 138 22.45 -10.06 -0.61
C SER A 138 23.07 -10.72 -1.84
N ALA A 139 22.23 -11.23 -2.76
CA ALA A 139 22.63 -11.78 -4.05
C ALA A 139 22.57 -10.71 -5.16
N TYR A 140 23.04 -9.48 -4.88
CA TYR A 140 22.93 -8.32 -5.78
C TYR A 140 23.36 -8.63 -7.22
N ASP A 141 24.42 -9.43 -7.42
CA ASP A 141 24.91 -9.81 -8.74
C ASP A 141 24.33 -11.10 -9.33
N LYS A 142 23.48 -11.82 -8.57
CA LYS A 142 22.98 -13.16 -8.91
C LYS A 142 21.51 -13.36 -8.50
N ILE A 143 20.64 -12.48 -8.94
CA ILE A 143 19.18 -12.50 -8.67
C ILE A 143 18.47 -13.69 -9.33
N THR A 144 19.19 -14.48 -10.12
CA THR A 144 18.63 -15.60 -10.89
C THR A 144 18.31 -16.85 -10.06
N ASP A 145 18.35 -16.79 -8.72
CA ASP A 145 17.95 -17.94 -7.90
C ASP A 145 16.44 -18.17 -7.99
N ARG A 146 16.09 -19.22 -8.73
CA ARG A 146 14.73 -19.58 -9.11
C ARG A 146 13.90 -20.15 -7.96
N LYS A 147 14.50 -20.35 -6.80
CA LYS A 147 13.81 -20.93 -5.64
C LYS A 147 13.16 -19.89 -4.74
N THR A 148 13.47 -18.61 -4.93
CA THR A 148 12.94 -17.52 -4.11
C THR A 148 11.46 -17.27 -4.41
N THR A 149 10.70 -16.86 -3.40
CA THR A 149 9.31 -16.38 -3.53
C THR A 149 9.21 -15.28 -4.57
N PHE A 150 10.17 -14.34 -4.58
CA PHE A 150 10.21 -13.28 -5.56
C PHE A 150 10.20 -13.79 -7.00
N ILE A 151 11.08 -14.72 -7.36
CA ILE A 151 11.14 -15.22 -8.74
C ILE A 151 9.93 -16.11 -9.09
N ARG A 152 9.42 -16.88 -8.13
CA ARG A 152 8.32 -17.84 -8.34
C ARG A 152 6.95 -17.19 -8.40
N VAL A 153 6.72 -16.19 -7.57
CA VAL A 153 5.38 -15.65 -7.27
C VAL A 153 5.32 -14.16 -7.59
N GLU A 154 6.13 -13.35 -6.92
CA GLU A 154 5.97 -11.89 -6.94
C GLU A 154 6.34 -11.29 -8.30
N SER A 155 7.45 -11.73 -8.90
CA SER A 155 7.93 -11.29 -10.22
C SER A 155 6.90 -11.57 -11.34
N PRO A 156 6.34 -12.80 -11.47
CA PRO A 156 5.23 -13.05 -12.39
C PRO A 156 3.99 -12.18 -12.14
N SER A 157 3.59 -11.96 -10.89
CA SER A 157 2.46 -11.09 -10.53
C SER A 157 2.70 -9.63 -10.95
N LEU A 158 3.87 -9.08 -10.61
CA LEU A 158 4.32 -7.76 -11.05
C LEU A 158 4.32 -7.65 -12.58
N GLN A 159 4.81 -8.67 -13.29
CA GLN A 159 4.83 -8.69 -14.76
C GLN A 159 3.42 -8.66 -15.36
N ALA A 160 2.50 -9.44 -14.77
CA ALA A 160 1.10 -9.50 -15.18
C ALA A 160 0.39 -8.14 -14.99
N GLY A 161 0.70 -7.43 -13.90
CA GLY A 161 0.25 -6.05 -13.67
C GLY A 161 0.99 -4.98 -14.51
N GLY A 162 1.89 -5.39 -15.41
CA GLY A 162 2.53 -4.50 -16.39
C GLY A 162 3.89 -3.95 -15.98
N VAL A 163 4.40 -4.29 -14.80
CA VAL A 163 5.74 -3.89 -14.37
C VAL A 163 6.79 -4.57 -15.27
N ARG A 164 7.81 -3.82 -15.69
CA ARG A 164 8.84 -4.29 -16.63
C ARG A 164 10.23 -4.42 -16.01
N SER A 165 10.48 -3.70 -14.93
CA SER A 165 11.77 -3.68 -14.25
C SER A 165 11.59 -3.40 -12.77
N VAL A 166 12.54 -3.86 -11.96
CA VAL A 166 12.65 -3.53 -10.54
C VAL A 166 14.02 -2.91 -10.25
N THR A 167 14.09 -2.06 -9.23
CA THR A 167 15.35 -1.52 -8.74
C THR A 167 15.91 -2.43 -7.66
N VAL A 168 17.00 -3.12 -7.99
CA VAL A 168 17.70 -4.01 -7.07
C VAL A 168 18.59 -3.18 -6.16
N VAL A 169 18.59 -3.50 -4.88
CA VAL A 169 19.33 -2.81 -3.83
C VAL A 169 20.20 -3.82 -3.11
N ASP A 170 21.49 -3.50 -2.94
CA ASP A 170 22.40 -4.34 -2.17
C ASP A 170 22.05 -4.26 -0.68
N ALA A 171 21.73 -5.41 -0.08
CA ALA A 171 21.39 -5.50 1.34
C ALA A 171 22.53 -5.03 2.28
N ALA A 172 23.79 -5.01 1.81
CA ALA A 172 24.93 -4.53 2.58
C ALA A 172 25.21 -3.02 2.41
N ASP A 173 24.65 -2.40 1.36
CA ASP A 173 24.89 -1.00 1.01
C ASP A 173 23.74 -0.46 0.13
N PHE A 174 22.79 0.22 0.77
CA PHE A 174 21.59 0.75 0.10
C PHE A 174 21.88 1.79 -0.99
N THR A 175 23.10 2.34 -1.04
CA THR A 175 23.50 3.26 -2.12
C THR A 175 23.78 2.53 -3.43
N ARG A 176 24.04 1.22 -3.38
CA ARG A 176 24.30 0.39 -4.57
C ARG A 176 22.99 -0.14 -5.12
N THR A 177 22.53 0.51 -6.19
CA THR A 177 21.28 0.16 -6.87
C THR A 177 21.47 -0.08 -8.36
N LYS A 178 20.64 -0.95 -8.96
CA LYS A 178 20.59 -1.15 -10.41
C LYS A 178 19.19 -1.55 -10.85
N SER A 179 18.75 -1.06 -12.00
CA SER A 179 17.50 -1.50 -12.61
C SER A 179 17.73 -2.83 -13.34
N VAL A 180 16.89 -3.82 -13.08
CA VAL A 180 16.90 -5.11 -13.80
C VAL A 180 15.53 -5.39 -14.38
N PRO A 181 15.45 -6.00 -15.58
CA PRO A 181 14.18 -6.42 -16.12
C PRO A 181 13.54 -7.49 -15.23
N ILE A 182 12.22 -7.44 -15.10
CA ILE A 182 11.45 -8.51 -14.46
C ILE A 182 11.55 -9.76 -15.34
N VAL A 183 12.00 -10.85 -14.73
CA VAL A 183 12.11 -12.17 -15.38
C VAL A 183 11.10 -13.12 -14.76
N SER A 184 10.24 -13.70 -15.59
CA SER A 184 9.37 -14.78 -15.15
C SER A 184 10.20 -16.07 -15.02
N GLY A 185 10.18 -16.70 -13.85
CA GLY A 185 10.72 -18.06 -13.69
C GLY A 185 9.86 -19.15 -14.34
N HIS A 186 8.71 -18.76 -14.90
CA HIS A 186 7.61 -19.67 -15.24
C HIS A 186 7.91 -20.60 -16.42
N ASP A 187 8.64 -20.14 -17.46
CA ASP A 187 8.76 -20.86 -18.72
C ASP A 187 9.56 -22.18 -18.62
N GLU A 188 10.47 -22.31 -17.65
CA GLU A 188 11.28 -23.53 -17.49
C GLU A 188 10.85 -24.43 -16.34
N LEU A 189 10.19 -23.91 -15.30
CA LEU A 189 9.76 -24.70 -14.13
C LEU A 189 8.58 -25.63 -14.46
N PHE A 190 7.60 -25.16 -15.23
CA PHE A 190 6.47 -25.98 -15.66
C PHE A 190 6.80 -26.91 -16.83
N ALA A 191 7.72 -26.50 -17.72
CA ALA A 191 8.16 -27.33 -18.85
C ALA A 191 8.82 -28.65 -18.42
N ARG A 192 9.31 -28.75 -17.18
CA ARG A 192 9.97 -29.96 -16.66
C ARG A 192 9.07 -30.88 -15.85
N GLY A 193 7.77 -30.58 -15.69
CA GLY A 193 6.81 -31.45 -14.98
C GLY A 193 7.27 -31.90 -13.59
N THR A 194 8.23 -31.20 -13.00
CA THR A 194 8.87 -31.58 -11.76
C THR A 194 8.08 -30.91 -10.66
N HIS A 195 7.43 -31.71 -9.81
CA HIS A 195 7.00 -31.26 -8.49
C HIS A 195 8.18 -30.54 -7.85
N VAL A 196 8.14 -29.21 -7.81
CA VAL A 196 9.12 -28.42 -7.09
C VAL A 196 8.98 -28.85 -5.64
N PRO A 197 9.99 -29.50 -5.02
CA PRO A 197 9.87 -29.94 -3.65
C PRO A 197 9.54 -28.74 -2.77
N ILE A 198 8.56 -28.89 -1.86
CA ILE A 198 8.10 -27.90 -0.86
C ILE A 198 9.21 -27.62 0.19
N THR A 199 10.46 -27.98 -0.08
CA THR A 199 11.64 -27.44 0.60
C THR A 199 11.98 -26.10 -0.05
N LEU A 200 11.08 -25.13 0.11
CA LEU A 200 11.21 -23.82 -0.51
C LEU A 200 11.90 -22.90 0.48
N ASP A 201 13.08 -22.43 0.06
CA ASP A 201 13.81 -21.35 0.69
C ASP A 201 12.95 -20.09 0.67
N TRP A 202 12.20 -19.89 1.76
CA TRP A 202 11.75 -18.56 2.14
C TRP A 202 12.91 -17.67 2.63
N LEU A 203 14.20 -18.11 2.50
CA LEU A 203 15.49 -17.51 2.95
C LEU A 203 15.58 -15.97 2.87
N GLY A 204 14.82 -15.32 3.73
CA GLY A 204 14.63 -13.87 3.71
C GLY A 204 13.42 -13.43 4.51
N TYR A 205 12.29 -14.12 4.42
CA TYR A 205 11.01 -13.74 5.03
C TYR A 205 10.75 -14.44 6.39
N GLY A 206 11.76 -14.99 7.04
CA GLY A 206 11.61 -15.72 8.31
C GLY A 206 11.37 -17.21 8.06
N ASP A 207 12.47 -17.95 8.00
CA ASP A 207 12.52 -19.30 7.42
C ASP A 207 12.11 -20.41 8.39
N ASP A 208 11.43 -20.04 9.47
CA ASP A 208 11.06 -20.97 10.51
C ASP A 208 9.65 -20.62 10.99
N PRO A 209 8.63 -21.46 10.74
CA PRO A 209 7.30 -21.30 11.33
C PRO A 209 7.32 -21.46 12.86
N ASP A 210 8.37 -22.08 13.42
CA ASP A 210 8.68 -22.06 14.86
C ASP A 210 9.57 -20.85 15.22
N GLY A 211 10.03 -20.13 14.20
CA GLY A 211 10.87 -18.95 14.27
C GLY A 211 10.15 -17.73 14.77
N TYR A 212 10.94 -16.90 15.41
CA TYR A 212 10.56 -15.59 15.89
C TYR A 212 9.95 -14.75 14.76
N CYS A 213 8.64 -14.45 14.82
CA CYS A 213 8.04 -13.50 13.87
C CYS A 213 8.62 -12.12 14.17
N ALA A 214 9.62 -11.71 13.39
CA ALA A 214 10.38 -10.50 13.63
C ALA A 214 9.51 -9.22 13.53
N VAL A 215 8.33 -9.28 12.90
CA VAL A 215 7.32 -8.21 12.92
C VAL A 215 6.91 -7.83 14.35
N LYS A 216 6.92 -8.77 15.31
CA LYS A 216 6.65 -8.46 16.72
C LYS A 216 7.73 -7.62 17.40
N ASP A 217 8.94 -7.60 16.84
CA ASP A 217 10.08 -6.80 17.32
C ASP A 217 10.33 -5.53 16.50
N LEU A 218 9.60 -5.34 15.41
CA LEU A 218 9.58 -4.05 14.74
C LEU A 218 8.74 -3.13 15.62
N THR A 219 9.41 -2.49 16.58
CA THR A 219 8.85 -1.32 17.25
C THR A 219 8.41 -0.37 16.13
N PRO A 220 7.11 -0.02 16.04
CA PRO A 220 6.66 0.90 15.02
C PRO A 220 7.51 2.17 15.10
N ALA A 221 7.78 2.80 13.96
CA ALA A 221 8.54 4.05 13.93
C ALA A 221 7.77 5.24 14.55
N TYR A 222 6.64 4.96 15.21
CA TYR A 222 5.78 5.87 15.92
C TYR A 222 5.29 5.21 17.22
N SER A 223 4.91 6.03 18.19
CA SER A 223 4.22 5.59 19.39
C SER A 223 2.71 5.46 19.10
N ALA A 224 2.19 4.24 19.15
CA ALA A 224 0.75 3.98 18.99
C ALA A 224 -0.07 4.56 20.15
N GLY A 225 -1.34 4.89 19.90
CA GLY A 225 -2.23 5.53 20.88
C GLY A 225 -3.11 6.60 20.26
N TRP A 226 -3.04 7.80 20.82
CA TRP A 226 -3.78 8.99 20.38
C TRP A 226 -2.84 9.97 19.68
N CYS A 227 -2.56 9.68 18.41
CA CYS A 227 -1.73 10.52 17.56
C CYS A 227 -2.36 11.91 17.32
N GLY A 228 -1.52 12.86 16.93
CA GLY A 228 -1.91 14.23 16.62
C GLY A 228 -1.68 14.59 15.16
N VAL A 229 -2.52 15.46 14.61
CA VAL A 229 -2.23 16.19 13.38
C VAL A 229 -2.30 17.68 13.64
N HIS A 230 -1.25 18.40 13.27
CA HIS A 230 -1.20 19.85 13.24
C HIS A 230 -1.38 20.32 11.79
N ILE A 231 -2.30 21.25 11.57
CA ILE A 231 -2.60 21.81 10.26
C ILE A 231 -2.57 23.33 10.34
N ALA A 232 -1.64 23.93 9.59
CA ALA A 232 -1.68 25.36 9.29
C ALA A 232 -2.34 25.56 7.93
N GLN A 233 -3.44 26.32 7.88
CA GLN A 233 -4.12 26.66 6.63
C GLN A 233 -4.02 28.15 6.36
N ARG A 234 -3.58 28.50 5.15
CA ARG A 234 -3.64 29.88 4.65
C ARG A 234 -5.02 30.18 4.09
N ARG A 235 -5.52 31.40 4.30
CA ARG A 235 -6.74 31.88 3.62
C ARG A 235 -6.60 31.73 2.11
N SER A 236 -7.68 31.34 1.44
CA SER A 236 -7.67 31.31 -0.01
C SER A 236 -7.54 32.73 -0.53
N ASP A 237 -6.63 32.92 -1.48
CA ASP A 237 -6.49 34.14 -2.26
C ASP A 237 -7.66 34.33 -3.24
N ASN A 238 -8.34 33.24 -3.60
CA ASN A 238 -9.42 33.19 -4.58
C ASN A 238 -10.75 32.85 -3.89
N LYS A 239 -11.27 33.76 -3.05
CA LYS A 239 -12.58 33.65 -2.37
C LYS A 239 -13.76 33.48 -3.33
N GLY A 240 -13.88 32.33 -3.99
CA GLY A 240 -14.97 31.99 -4.91
C GLY A 240 -15.26 33.10 -5.92
N ILE A 241 -14.24 33.66 -6.57
CA ILE A 241 -14.47 34.63 -7.66
C ILE A 241 -15.08 33.84 -8.83
N GLY A 242 -16.41 33.82 -8.90
CA GLY A 242 -17.17 33.03 -9.88
C GLY A 242 -17.36 31.55 -9.47
N ASN A 243 -17.36 30.65 -10.46
CA ASN A 243 -17.52 29.19 -10.27
C ASN A 243 -16.18 28.46 -9.99
N ILE A 244 -15.12 29.19 -9.61
CA ILE A 244 -13.81 28.61 -9.34
C ILE A 244 -13.81 28.10 -7.89
N LYS A 245 -13.52 26.81 -7.71
CA LYS A 245 -13.35 26.23 -6.37
C LYS A 245 -12.09 26.84 -5.72
N PRO A 246 -12.16 27.25 -4.44
CA PRO A 246 -10.99 27.78 -3.77
C PRO A 246 -9.92 26.71 -3.64
N VAL A 247 -8.68 27.17 -3.68
CA VAL A 247 -7.48 26.39 -3.35
C VAL A 247 -6.91 26.99 -2.07
N TRP A 248 -6.50 26.14 -1.14
CA TRP A 248 -5.86 26.56 0.10
C TRP A 248 -4.48 25.93 0.21
N ASP A 249 -3.52 26.73 0.69
CA ASP A 249 -2.20 26.25 1.08
C ASP A 249 -2.27 25.66 2.49
N PHE A 250 -1.75 24.45 2.66
CA PHE A 250 -1.66 23.74 3.92
C PHE A 250 -0.22 23.41 4.28
N THR A 251 0.08 23.45 5.58
CA THR A 251 1.19 22.73 6.20
C THR A 251 0.58 21.69 7.12
N ILE A 252 0.89 20.41 6.92
CA ILE A 252 0.32 19.27 7.64
C ILE A 252 1.45 18.53 8.31
N GLN A 253 1.41 18.42 9.63
CA GLN A 253 2.38 17.67 10.42
C GLN A 253 1.66 16.59 11.23
N LEU A 254 1.99 15.32 10.97
CA LEU A 254 1.56 14.18 11.77
C LEU A 254 2.50 14.01 12.97
N LYS A 255 1.93 13.68 14.13
CA LYS A 255 2.64 13.42 15.37
C LYS A 255 2.16 12.10 15.96
N ASP A 256 3.07 11.36 16.59
CA ASP A 256 2.73 10.15 17.32
C ASP A 256 2.07 10.45 18.69
N ASP A 257 1.74 9.42 19.47
CA ASP A 257 1.15 9.57 20.82
C ASP A 257 2.05 10.34 21.80
N ASN A 258 3.37 10.32 21.57
CA ASN A 258 4.34 11.08 22.36
C ASN A 258 4.53 12.52 21.86
N GLY A 259 3.88 12.90 20.75
CA GLY A 259 3.98 14.22 20.14
C GLY A 259 5.17 14.39 19.21
N GLU A 260 5.91 13.33 18.90
CA GLU A 260 7.05 13.36 17.98
C GLU A 260 6.57 13.42 16.53
N PRO A 261 7.19 14.24 15.66
CA PRO A 261 6.77 14.37 14.28
C PRO A 261 7.07 13.09 13.49
N ILE A 262 6.05 12.53 12.85
CA ILE A 262 6.13 11.30 12.06
C ILE A 262 5.72 11.49 10.59
N GLY A 263 5.42 12.72 10.18
CA GLY A 263 5.17 13.10 8.79
C GLY A 263 4.99 14.61 8.69
N ASP A 264 5.44 15.20 7.58
CA ASP A 264 5.32 16.64 7.33
C ASP A 264 5.20 16.91 5.82
N SER A 265 4.25 17.77 5.44
CA SER A 265 4.04 18.18 4.05
C SER A 265 3.56 19.62 3.95
N GLN A 266 3.95 20.28 2.86
CA GLN A 266 3.37 21.55 2.42
C GLN A 266 2.68 21.34 1.06
N VAL A 267 1.37 21.59 1.00
CA VAL A 267 0.54 21.24 -0.17
C VAL A 267 -0.57 22.26 -0.42
N ALA A 268 -0.90 22.47 -1.69
CA ALA A 268 -2.09 23.23 -2.08
C ALA A 268 -3.23 22.26 -2.43
N ILE A 269 -4.37 22.36 -1.75
CA ILE A 269 -5.51 21.44 -1.94
C ILE A 269 -6.72 22.22 -2.45
N THR A 270 -7.29 21.75 -3.55
CA THR A 270 -8.54 22.29 -4.11
C THR A 270 -9.74 21.82 -3.30
N ALA A 271 -10.73 22.68 -3.10
CA ALA A 271 -11.92 22.32 -2.33
C ALA A 271 -12.66 21.08 -2.85
N GLY A 272 -12.95 20.15 -1.96
CA GLY A 272 -13.58 18.86 -2.23
C GLY A 272 -12.64 17.82 -2.86
N SER A 273 -11.37 18.14 -3.07
CA SER A 273 -10.33 17.16 -3.39
C SER A 273 -9.64 16.71 -2.11
N SER A 274 -9.10 15.49 -2.12
CA SER A 274 -8.34 14.93 -1.01
C SER A 274 -6.84 15.01 -1.26
N TYR A 275 -6.08 15.07 -0.17
CA TYR A 275 -4.64 14.87 -0.16
C TYR A 275 -4.27 13.74 0.78
N ASP A 276 -3.38 12.89 0.30
CA ASP A 276 -2.91 11.69 0.97
C ASP A 276 -1.59 12.03 1.68
N GLN A 277 -1.67 12.31 2.99
CA GLN A 277 -0.51 12.55 3.83
C GLN A 277 0.11 11.20 4.22
N THR A 278 1.35 10.99 3.79
CA THR A 278 2.17 9.86 4.21
C THR A 278 3.02 10.21 5.43
N GLY A 279 3.49 9.18 6.13
CA GLY A 279 4.32 9.31 7.33
C GLY A 279 4.79 7.94 7.82
N ALA A 280 5.24 7.87 9.07
CA ALA A 280 5.63 6.62 9.72
C ALA A 280 4.44 5.72 10.11
N LEU A 281 3.21 6.20 9.91
CA LEU A 281 1.98 5.46 10.19
C LEU A 281 1.73 4.35 9.14
N PRO A 282 1.05 3.25 9.52
CA PRO A 282 0.75 2.13 8.64
C PRO A 282 -0.31 2.45 7.57
N TYR A 283 -1.17 3.44 7.81
CA TYR A 283 -2.19 3.86 6.85
C TYR A 283 -1.94 5.31 6.40
N VAL A 284 -2.50 5.67 5.25
CA VAL A 284 -2.50 7.05 4.76
C VAL A 284 -3.46 7.90 5.61
N PHE A 285 -3.00 9.10 5.98
CA PHE A 285 -3.85 10.10 6.60
C PHE A 285 -4.43 11.03 5.52
N ILE A 286 -5.76 11.10 5.39
CA ILE A 286 -6.42 11.80 4.29
C ILE A 286 -6.97 13.14 4.77
N VAL A 287 -6.68 14.21 4.03
CA VAL A 287 -7.15 15.58 4.30
C VAL A 287 -8.00 16.10 3.14
N THR A 288 -9.26 16.44 3.42
CA THR A 288 -10.22 16.93 2.42
C THR A 288 -10.86 18.24 2.88
N PRO A 289 -10.40 19.41 2.39
CA PRO A 289 -11.02 20.69 2.72
C PRO A 289 -12.29 20.94 1.91
N GLY A 290 -13.19 21.75 2.46
CA GLY A 290 -14.35 22.26 1.72
C GLY A 290 -15.44 21.22 1.43
N THR A 291 -15.56 20.20 2.28
CA THR A 291 -16.64 19.18 2.20
C THR A 291 -18.01 19.77 2.54
N VAL A 292 -18.06 20.83 3.35
CA VAL A 292 -19.30 21.49 3.80
C VAL A 292 -19.30 22.98 3.40
N GLY A 293 -19.01 23.26 2.13
CA GLY A 293 -18.95 24.61 1.56
C GLY A 293 -17.54 25.08 1.24
N TYR A 294 -17.42 26.29 0.70
CA TYR A 294 -16.18 26.82 0.12
C TYR A 294 -15.67 28.07 0.84
N GLY A 295 -15.98 28.21 2.14
CA GLY A 295 -15.50 29.30 2.96
C GLY A 295 -14.13 29.00 3.56
N ASP A 296 -13.35 30.04 3.86
CA ASP A 296 -12.11 29.92 4.63
C ASP A 296 -12.33 29.26 6.00
N ASP A 297 -13.55 29.34 6.54
CA ASP A 297 -13.95 28.75 7.82
C ASP A 297 -14.58 27.35 7.67
N SER A 298 -14.68 26.82 6.44
CA SER A 298 -15.28 25.51 6.21
C SER A 298 -14.50 24.41 6.94
N PRO A 299 -15.20 23.41 7.51
CA PRO A 299 -14.57 22.27 8.13
C PRO A 299 -13.69 21.51 7.12
N ILE A 300 -12.63 20.91 7.63
CA ILE A 300 -11.79 19.96 6.89
C ILE A 300 -12.17 18.58 7.39
N LEU A 301 -12.40 17.65 6.46
CA LEU A 301 -12.57 16.23 6.77
C LEU A 301 -11.18 15.59 6.88
N LEU A 302 -10.97 14.87 7.98
CA LEU A 302 -9.76 14.12 8.28
C LEU A 302 -10.14 12.64 8.36
N GLN A 303 -9.36 11.76 7.75
CA GLN A 303 -9.62 10.32 7.77
C GLN A 303 -8.34 9.52 7.95
N TYR A 304 -8.43 8.40 8.67
CA TYR A 304 -7.31 7.50 8.90
C TYR A 304 -7.84 6.12 9.31
N ALA A 305 -7.42 5.04 8.64
CA ALA A 305 -7.78 3.66 9.01
C ALA A 305 -9.28 3.43 9.30
N GLY A 306 -10.18 4.02 8.50
CA GLY A 306 -11.63 3.95 8.70
C GLY A 306 -12.21 4.90 9.76
N TRP A 307 -11.37 5.55 10.57
CA TRP A 307 -11.76 6.68 11.41
C TRP A 307 -11.95 7.94 10.56
N SER A 308 -12.91 8.79 10.92
CA SER A 308 -13.10 10.09 10.29
C SER A 308 -13.62 11.15 11.25
N THR A 309 -13.20 12.40 11.05
CA THR A 309 -13.70 13.55 11.80
C THR A 309 -13.69 14.82 10.98
N LEU A 310 -14.51 15.79 11.36
CA LEU A 310 -14.39 17.16 10.87
C LEU A 310 -13.58 17.98 11.86
N THR A 311 -12.85 19.00 11.39
CA THR A 311 -12.09 19.90 12.27
C THR A 311 -12.95 20.68 13.28
N GLN A 312 -14.28 20.65 13.16
CA GLN A 312 -15.20 21.22 14.16
C GLN A 312 -15.58 20.25 15.28
N SER A 313 -15.08 19.00 15.26
CA SER A 313 -15.40 18.02 16.28
C SER A 313 -14.64 18.31 17.60
N PRO A 314 -15.08 17.74 18.73
CA PRO A 314 -14.38 17.88 20.01
C PRO A 314 -12.96 17.29 20.02
N ALA A 315 -12.60 16.47 19.02
CA ALA A 315 -11.25 15.93 18.86
C ALA A 315 -10.25 16.97 18.30
N CYS A 316 -10.75 18.16 17.94
CA CYS A 316 -9.99 19.22 17.29
C CYS A 316 -10.06 20.54 18.05
N SER A 317 -8.93 21.24 18.10
CA SER A 317 -8.80 22.63 18.50
C SER A 317 -8.54 23.47 17.26
N VAL A 318 -9.44 24.40 16.93
CA VAL A 318 -9.32 25.27 15.75
C VAL A 318 -9.13 26.71 16.21
N GLY A 319 -7.97 27.27 15.88
CA GLY A 319 -7.66 28.67 16.08
C GLY A 319 -8.33 29.57 15.03
N GLY A 320 -8.42 30.85 15.37
CA GLY A 320 -8.77 31.89 14.40
C GLY A 320 -7.65 32.14 13.39
N TYR A 321 -7.94 32.94 12.37
CA TYR A 321 -6.92 33.40 11.44
C TYR A 321 -6.08 34.53 12.06
N ASP A 322 -4.78 34.32 12.16
CA ASP A 322 -3.77 35.33 12.48
C ASP A 322 -2.77 35.46 11.32
N ASN A 323 -2.52 36.67 10.85
CA ASN A 323 -1.67 36.96 9.68
C ASN A 323 -2.01 36.13 8.42
N GLY A 324 -3.29 35.81 8.24
CA GLY A 324 -3.78 35.04 7.09
C GLY A 324 -3.66 33.52 7.23
N TRP A 325 -3.18 33.01 8.37
CA TRP A 325 -3.09 31.59 8.69
C TRP A 325 -4.00 31.23 9.86
N ARG A 326 -4.68 30.08 9.79
CA ARG A 326 -5.32 29.47 10.96
C ARG A 326 -4.58 28.19 11.32
N GLN A 327 -4.50 27.92 12.61
CA GLN A 327 -3.87 26.73 13.17
C GLN A 327 -4.95 25.77 13.67
N MET A 328 -4.76 24.48 13.42
CA MET A 328 -5.68 23.43 13.82
C MET A 328 -4.88 22.27 14.38
N ASP A 329 -5.26 21.78 15.55
CA ASP A 329 -4.66 20.61 16.17
C ASP A 329 -5.77 19.58 16.42
N CYS A 330 -5.66 18.40 15.82
CA CYS A 330 -6.64 17.33 15.97
C CYS A 330 -5.99 16.05 16.46
N GLY A 331 -6.69 15.30 17.30
CA GLY A 331 -6.30 13.96 17.70
C GLY A 331 -7.02 12.87 16.90
N PHE A 332 -6.34 11.75 16.68
CA PHE A 332 -6.91 10.59 16.00
C PHE A 332 -6.30 9.28 16.53
N PRO A 333 -7.02 8.14 16.47
CA PRO A 333 -6.47 6.87 16.89
C PRO A 333 -5.41 6.39 15.90
N CYS A 334 -4.24 6.00 16.40
CA CYS A 334 -3.20 5.32 15.63
C CYS A 334 -2.88 3.97 16.29
N PRO A 335 -3.17 2.85 15.60
CA PRO A 335 -3.07 1.51 16.17
C PRO A 335 -1.62 1.08 16.41
#